data_AF-A0A950WKG7-F1
#
_entry.id   AF-A0A950WKG7-F1
#
_cell.length_a   1.000
_cell.length_b   1.000
_cell.length_c   1.000
_cell.angle_alpha   90.00
_cell.angle_beta   90.00
_cell.angle_gamma   90.00
#
_symmetry.space_group_name_H-M   'P 1'
#
loop_
_entity.id
_entity.type
_entity.pdbx_description
1 polymer ?
#
loop_
_entity_poly.entity_id
_entity_poly.type
_entity_poly.pdbx_seq_one_letter_code
_entity_poly.pdbx_strand_id
1 'polypeptide(L)' 'MSRTPAKTTQADVRRVLRAAKQERATYVDVLPDGTIRIALHGEKPEGTDPQAVDDGKGLVF' A
#
# COMPACT_ATOMS: atom_id res chain seq x y z
N MET A 1 -4.81 -9.48 24.56
CA MET A 1 -5.38 -8.39 23.73
C MET A 1 -6.06 -9.02 22.52
N SER A 2 -7.29 -8.61 22.21
CA SER A 2 -7.99 -9.07 21.01
C SER A 2 -7.18 -8.68 19.77
N ARG A 3 -6.71 -9.66 18.99
CA ARG A 3 -5.92 -9.46 17.76
C ARG A 3 -6.81 -9.25 16.53
N THR A 4 -8.04 -8.75 16.70
CA THR A 4 -8.93 -8.53 15.54
C THR A 4 -8.23 -7.58 14.57
N PRO A 5 -7.90 -8.02 13.35
CA PRO A 5 -7.23 -7.16 12.39
C PRO A 5 -8.11 -5.93 12.14
N ALA A 6 -7.48 -4.76 12.02
CA ALA A 6 -8.20 -3.58 11.59
C ALA A 6 -8.81 -3.89 10.21
N LYS A 7 -10.12 -3.67 10.06
CA LYS A 7 -10.79 -3.86 8.77
C LYS A 7 -10.40 -2.69 7.87
N THR A 8 -9.32 -2.83 7.10
CA THR A 8 -8.94 -1.84 6.10
C THR A 8 -9.96 -1.84 4.98
N THR A 9 -10.62 -0.70 4.76
CA THR A 9 -11.63 -0.57 3.69
C THR A 9 -11.01 0.05 2.44
N GLN A 10 -11.70 -0.12 1.30
CA GLN A 10 -11.31 0.54 0.05
C GLN A 10 -11.36 2.08 0.15
N ALA A 11 -12.18 2.63 1.04
CA ALA A 11 -12.20 4.07 1.29
C ALA A 11 -10.92 4.53 1.98
N ASP A 12 -10.39 3.73 2.92
CA ASP A 12 -9.16 4.04 3.65
C ASP A 12 -7.95 3.99 2.72
N VAL A 13 -7.87 2.96 1.87
CA VAL A 13 -6.83 2.86 0.82
C VAL A 13 -6.85 4.10 -0.08
N ARG A 14 -8.03 4.53 -0.53
CA ARG A 14 -8.16 5.74 -1.38
C ARG A 14 -7.70 7.01 -0.67
N ARG A 15 -8.01 7.16 0.62
CA ARG A 15 -7.55 8.32 1.41
C ARG A 15 -6.03 8.32 1.55
N VAL A 16 -5.44 7.17 1.84
CA VAL A 16 -3.98 7.05 1.98
C VAL A 16 -3.28 7.33 0.66
N LEU A 17 -3.74 6.78 -0.45
CA LEU A 17 -3.14 7.05 -1.76
C LEU A 17 -3.17 8.53 -2.13
N ARG A 18 -4.25 9.24 -1.78
CA ARG A 18 -4.34 10.69 -2.01
C ARG A 18 -3.33 11.46 -1.16
N ALA A 19 -3.25 11.16 0.13
CA ALA A 19 -2.28 11.79 1.03
C ALA A 19 -0.83 11.49 0.60
N ALA A 20 -0.53 10.23 0.31
CA ALA A 20 0.78 9.79 -0.17
C ALA A 20 1.18 10.52 -1.46
N LYS A 21 0.25 10.73 -2.40
CA LYS A 21 0.50 11.50 -3.62
C LYS A 21 0.79 12.98 -3.34
N GLN A 22 0.08 13.60 -2.40
CA GLN A 22 0.31 14.99 -2.01
C GLN A 22 1.69 15.18 -1.38
N GLU A 23 2.10 14.23 -0.55
CA GLU A 23 3.39 14.23 0.15
C GLU A 23 4.54 13.64 -0.69
N ARG A 24 4.31 13.34 -1.98
CA ARG A 24 5.30 12.74 -2.89
C ARG A 24 5.94 11.47 -2.35
N ALA A 25 5.14 10.61 -1.71
CA ALA A 25 5.59 9.31 -1.25
C ALA A 25 6.15 8.47 -2.40
N THR A 26 7.21 7.72 -2.11
CA THR A 26 7.86 6.83 -3.08
C THR A 26 7.07 5.55 -3.29
N TYR A 27 6.50 4.98 -2.22
CA TYR A 27 5.59 3.84 -2.32
C TYR A 27 4.64 3.77 -1.11
N VAL A 28 3.55 3.03 -1.31
CA VAL A 28 2.57 2.67 -0.28
C VAL A 28 2.44 1.15 -0.29
N ASP A 29 2.49 0.53 0.89
CA ASP A 29 2.33 -0.93 1.05
C ASP A 29 1.19 -1.21 2.05
N VAL A 30 0.34 -2.18 1.73
CA VAL A 30 -0.79 -2.60 2.56
C VAL A 30 -0.54 -4.05 2.98
N LEU A 31 -0.23 -4.24 4.25
CA LEU A 31 0.09 -5.54 4.80
C LEU A 31 -1.17 -6.38 5.07
N PRO A 32 -1.06 -7.72 5.12
CA PRO A 32 -2.20 -8.62 5.38
C PRO A 32 -2.89 -8.41 6.74
N ASP A 33 -2.23 -7.75 7.69
CA ASP A 33 -2.78 -7.40 9.00
C ASP A 33 -3.59 -6.08 9.01
N GLY A 34 -3.68 -5.41 7.85
CA GLY A 34 -4.35 -4.13 7.67
C GLY A 34 -3.46 -2.91 7.88
N THR A 35 -2.19 -3.10 8.24
CA THR A 35 -1.22 -2.01 8.40
C THR A 35 -0.90 -1.37 7.06
N ILE A 36 -0.91 -0.04 6.99
CA ILE A 36 -0.52 0.71 5.79
C ILE A 36 0.82 1.40 6.06
N ARG A 37 1.84 1.10 5.25
CA ARG A 37 3.16 1.72 5.29
C ARG A 37 3.28 2.76 4.17
N ILE A 38 3.77 3.95 4.50
CA ILE A 38 4.00 5.04 3.56
C ILE A 38 5.47 5.43 3.68
N ALA A 39 6.22 5.35 2.57
CA ALA A 39 7.60 5.81 2.54
C ALA A 39 7.67 7.15 1.79
N LEU A 40 8.06 8.22 2.50
CA LEU A 40 8.21 9.56 1.92
C LEU A 40 9.55 9.70 1.19
N HIS A 41 10.60 9.11 1.73
CA HIS A 41 11.94 9.07 1.16
C HIS A 41 12.54 7.68 1.34
N GLY A 42 13.13 7.11 0.29
CA GLY A 42 13.81 5.82 0.33
C GLY A 42 13.34 4.84 -0.74
N GLU A 43 14.14 3.81 -0.97
CA GLU A 43 13.90 2.78 -1.97
C GLU A 43 12.83 1.78 -1.47
N LYS A 44 12.03 1.23 -2.40
CA LYS A 44 11.08 0.16 -2.07
C LYS A 44 11.88 -1.02 -1.50
N PRO A 45 11.55 -1.54 -0.31
CA PRO A 45 12.24 -2.71 0.23
C PRO A 45 12.07 -3.87 -0.75
N GLU A 46 13.19 -4.37 -1.26
CA GLU A 46 13.23 -5.58 -2.10
C GLU A 46 12.72 -6.76 -1.26
N GLY A 47 11.69 -7.44 -1.76
CA GLY A 47 11.04 -8.56 -1.08
C GLY A 47 9.50 -8.57 -1.15
N THR A 48 8.87 -7.48 -1.58
CA THR A 48 7.43 -7.51 -1.95
C THR A 48 7.32 -7.79 -3.45
N ASP A 49 7.46 -9.06 -3.84
CA ASP A 49 7.25 -9.54 -5.20
C ASP A 49 5.85 -9.13 -5.69
N PRO A 50 5.72 -8.26 -6.70
CA PRO A 50 4.42 -7.91 -7.27
C PRO A 50 3.86 -9.01 -8.20
N GLN A 51 4.43 -10.21 -8.19
CA GLN A 51 4.18 -11.25 -9.20
C GLN A 51 3.27 -12.37 -8.68
N ALA A 52 2.12 -11.98 -8.13
CA ALA A 52 0.98 -12.87 -7.93
C ALA A 52 -0.36 -12.19 -8.28
N VAL A 53 -0.34 -11.21 -9.19
CA VAL A 53 -1.54 -10.76 -9.90
C VAL A 53 -1.42 -11.19 -11.36
N ASP A 54 -1.94 -12.39 -11.59
CA ASP A 54 -2.28 -12.92 -12.90
C ASP A 54 -3.19 -11.93 -13.66
N ASP A 55 -2.92 -11.83 -14.95
CA ASP A 55 -3.66 -11.15 -16.01
C ASP A 55 -3.86 -9.62 -15.95
N GLY A 56 -2.97 -8.93 -16.68
CA GLY A 56 -3.40 -7.93 -17.66
C GLY A 56 -3.66 -6.52 -17.14
N LYS A 57 -2.68 -5.64 -17.42
CA LYS A 57 -2.74 -4.16 -17.34
C LYS A 57 -2.51 -3.57 -15.94
N GLY A 58 -1.26 -3.64 -15.49
CA GLY A 58 -0.75 -2.70 -14.49
C GLY A 58 -0.72 -1.28 -15.07
N LEU A 59 -1.55 -0.39 -14.51
CA LEU A 59 -1.53 1.03 -14.82
C LEU A 59 -0.27 1.67 -14.20
N VAL A 60 0.66 2.09 -15.05
CA VAL A 60 1.77 2.96 -14.69
C VAL A 60 1.23 4.40 -14.59
N PHE A 61 1.55 5.11 -13.52
CA PHE A 61 1.15 6.51 -13.31
C PHE A 61 1.88 7.48 -14.25
#